data_AF-A0A8T4QPN6-F1
#
_entry.id   AF-A0A8T4QPN6-F1
#
_cell.length_a   1.000
_cell.length_b   1.000
_cell.length_c   1.000
_cell.angle_alpha   90.00
_cell.angle_beta   90.00
_cell.angle_gamma   90.00
#
_symmetry.space_group_name_H-M   'P 1'
#
loop_
_entity.id
_entity.type
_entity.pdbx_description
1 polymer ?
#
loop_
_entity_poly.entity_id
_entity_poly.type
_entity_poly.pdbx_seq_one_letter_code
_entity_poly.pdbx_strand_id
1 'polypeptide(L)'
;MKSYRFVFVSFPIFIFYSTSFILKTLTVDLYKNLRLAFLYSFCPMERKKLRRELSVEKMVAVLEERVNTVERLLYSLFEDPEYHKSAKGKHDLQQLSKEAK
;
A
#
# COMPACT_ATOMS: atom_id res chain seq x y z
N MET A 1 -34.60 12.18 -35.98
CA MET A 1 -33.24 12.00 -36.55
C MET A 1 -32.26 13.16 -36.26
N LYS A 2 -32.45 14.01 -35.24
CA LYS A 2 -31.49 15.10 -34.91
C LYS A 2 -30.50 14.77 -33.78
N SER A 3 -30.86 13.87 -32.84
CA SER A 3 -30.01 13.55 -31.68
C SER A 3 -28.75 12.75 -32.04
N TYR A 4 -28.81 11.83 -33.00
CA TYR A 4 -27.66 10.98 -33.35
C TYR A 4 -26.48 11.75 -33.96
N ARG A 5 -26.74 12.87 -34.64
CA ARG A 5 -25.69 13.74 -35.19
C ARG A 5 -24.93 14.50 -34.10
N PHE A 6 -25.62 14.90 -33.02
CA PHE A 6 -24.98 15.61 -31.91
C PHE A 6 -24.04 14.69 -31.14
N VAL A 7 -24.46 13.44 -30.88
CA VAL A 7 -23.64 12.43 -30.19
C VAL A 7 -22.39 12.07 -30.99
N PHE A 8 -22.48 11.96 -32.32
CA PHE A 8 -21.33 11.61 -33.16
C PHE A 8 -20.26 12.71 -33.24
N VAL A 9 -20.62 13.98 -33.01
CA VAL A 9 -19.69 15.11 -33.02
C VAL A 9 -19.18 15.40 -31.60
N SER A 10 -20.02 15.27 -30.57
CA SER A 10 -19.61 15.54 -29.18
C SER A 10 -18.74 14.44 -28.59
N PHE A 11 -18.91 13.18 -29.00
CA PHE A 11 -18.13 12.05 -28.50
C PHE A 11 -16.63 12.12 -28.82
N PRO A 12 -16.17 12.38 -30.06
CA PRO A 12 -14.74 12.52 -30.34
C PRO A 12 -14.12 13.75 -29.66
N ILE A 13 -14.90 14.84 -29.50
CA ILE A 13 -14.45 16.04 -28.76
C ILE A 13 -14.27 15.71 -27.28
N PHE A 14 -15.21 14.97 -26.68
CA PHE A 14 -15.10 14.53 -25.29
C PHE A 14 -13.89 13.62 -25.06
N ILE A 15 -13.63 12.68 -25.98
CA ILE A 15 -12.43 11.84 -25.93
C ILE A 15 -11.19 12.71 -25.99
N PHE A 16 -11.09 13.63 -26.96
CA PHE A 16 -9.92 14.50 -27.10
C PHE A 16 -9.61 15.31 -25.84
N TYR A 17 -10.63 15.93 -25.23
CA TYR A 17 -10.45 16.67 -23.97
C TYR A 17 -10.06 15.76 -22.82
N SER A 18 -10.68 14.58 -22.70
CA SER A 18 -10.36 13.60 -21.65
C SER A 18 -8.92 13.11 -21.78
N THR A 19 -8.47 12.75 -22.99
CA THR A 19 -7.09 12.30 -23.23
C THR A 19 -6.09 13.41 -22.97
N SER A 20 -6.38 14.65 -23.38
CA SER A 20 -5.52 15.81 -23.10
C SER A 20 -5.40 16.12 -21.61
N PHE A 21 -6.51 16.00 -20.87
CA PHE A 21 -6.51 16.18 -19.42
C PHE A 21 -5.71 15.08 -18.72
N ILE A 22 -5.92 13.82 -19.09
CA ILE A 22 -5.13 12.69 -18.57
C ILE A 22 -3.65 12.86 -18.89
N LEU A 23 -3.30 13.30 -20.10
CA LEU A 23 -1.91 13.50 -20.48
C LEU A 23 -1.25 14.62 -19.66
N LYS A 24 -1.98 15.69 -19.35
CA LYS A 24 -1.50 16.77 -18.47
C LYS A 24 -1.30 16.30 -17.03
N THR A 25 -2.23 15.54 -16.46
CA THR A 25 -2.06 15.03 -15.09
C THR A 25 -0.88 14.06 -15.01
N LEU A 26 -0.77 13.16 -16.00
CA LEU A 26 0.28 12.17 -16.08
C LEU A 26 1.66 12.82 -16.25
N THR A 27 1.77 13.87 -17.07
CA THR A 27 3.03 14.62 -17.23
C THR A 27 3.41 15.42 -15.98
N VAL A 28 2.45 16.03 -15.29
CA VAL A 28 2.70 16.73 -14.01
C VAL A 28 3.20 15.76 -12.94
N ASP A 29 2.57 14.59 -12.81
CA ASP A 29 2.98 13.57 -11.84
C ASP A 29 4.33 12.95 -12.22
N LEU A 30 4.56 12.71 -13.51
CA LEU A 30 5.86 12.23 -14.00
C LEU A 30 6.97 13.24 -13.69
N TYR A 31 6.73 14.54 -13.91
CA TYR A 31 7.69 15.60 -13.62
C TYR A 31 7.99 15.70 -12.12
N LYS A 32 6.97 15.62 -11.26
CA LYS A 32 7.15 15.57 -9.80
C LYS A 32 8.01 14.37 -9.38
N ASN A 33 7.70 13.19 -9.91
CA ASN A 33 8.44 11.97 -9.60
C ASN A 33 9.88 12.02 -10.12
N LEU A 34 10.11 12.56 -11.31
CA LEU A 34 11.44 12.80 -11.86
C LEU A 34 12.24 13.80 -11.02
N ARG A 35 11.62 14.91 -10.61
CA ARG A 35 12.26 15.91 -9.76
C ARG A 35 12.66 15.32 -8.41
N LEU A 36 11.79 14.51 -7.81
CA LEU A 36 12.10 13.76 -6.58
C LEU A 36 13.24 12.76 -6.81
N ALA A 37 13.21 12.00 -7.91
CA ALA A 37 14.27 11.06 -8.26
C ALA A 37 15.63 11.75 -8.46
N PHE A 38 15.64 12.92 -9.08
CA PHE A 38 16.82 13.77 -9.22
C PHE A 38 17.31 14.32 -7.87
N LEU A 39 16.42 14.82 -7.01
CA LEU A 39 16.80 15.23 -5.65
C LEU A 39 17.42 14.07 -4.87
N TYR A 40 16.86 12.87 -4.96
CA TYR A 40 17.38 11.68 -4.31
C TYR A 40 18.68 11.14 -4.93
N SER A 41 19.00 11.48 -6.19
CA SER A 41 20.28 11.11 -6.80
C SER A 41 21.41 12.06 -6.36
N PHE A 42 21.12 13.35 -6.21
CA PHE A 42 22.08 14.35 -5.74
C PHE A 42 22.25 14.35 -4.21
N CYS A 43 21.22 13.97 -3.43
CA CYS A 43 21.27 13.87 -1.97
C CYS A 43 21.09 12.42 -1.47
N PRO A 44 22.14 11.58 -1.52
CA PRO A 44 22.05 10.17 -1.11
C PRO A 44 21.74 9.99 0.38
N MET A 45 21.96 11.02 1.21
CA MET A 45 21.62 11.02 2.63
C MET A 45 20.11 11.05 2.88
N GLU A 46 19.35 11.85 2.14
CA GLU A 46 17.88 11.87 2.24
C GLU A 46 17.26 10.56 1.76
N ARG A 47 17.80 9.97 0.68
CA ARG A 47 17.37 8.65 0.21
C ARG A 47 17.62 7.55 1.25
N LYS A 48 18.74 7.62 1.97
CA LYS A 48 19.03 6.70 3.09
C LYS A 48 18.11 6.95 4.29
N LYS A 49 17.79 8.21 4.60
CA LYS A 49 16.86 8.57 5.67
C LYS A 49 15.45 8.05 5.40
N LEU A 50 14.91 8.29 4.20
CA LEU A 50 13.59 7.79 3.81
C LEU A 50 13.53 6.25 3.81
N ARG A 51 14.58 5.57 3.33
CA ARG A 51 14.65 4.11 3.40
C ARG A 51 14.71 3.59 4.83
N ARG A 52 15.41 4.30 5.72
CA ARG A 52 15.46 3.96 7.15
C ARG A 52 14.10 4.17 7.80
N GLU A 53 13.45 5.31 7.59
CA GLU A 53 12.11 5.59 8.10
C GLU A 53 11.12 4.53 7.63
N LEU A 54 11.09 4.22 6.34
CA LEU A 54 10.21 3.19 5.79
C LEU A 54 10.54 1.78 6.31
N SER A 55 11.82 1.48 6.56
CA SER A 55 12.24 0.21 7.16
C SER A 55 11.86 0.13 8.65
N VAL A 56 11.93 1.24 9.37
CA VAL A 56 11.54 1.36 10.77
C VAL A 56 10.03 1.24 10.89
N GLU A 57 9.25 1.95 10.08
CA GLU A 57 7.78 1.81 10.03
C GLU A 57 7.35 0.37 9.72
N LYS A 58 8.00 -0.27 8.75
CA LYS A 58 7.74 -1.69 8.44
C LYS A 58 8.12 -2.60 9.61
N MET A 59 9.24 -2.36 10.28
CA MET A 59 9.64 -3.12 11.46
C MET A 59 8.65 -2.92 12.61
N VAL A 60 8.18 -1.70 12.83
CA VAL A 60 7.18 -1.37 13.85
C VAL A 60 5.87 -2.07 13.56
N ALA A 61 5.38 -2.05 12.32
CA ALA A 61 4.16 -2.75 11.93
C ALA A 61 4.26 -4.28 12.15
N VAL A 62 5.41 -4.88 11.82
CA VAL A 62 5.68 -6.31 12.07
C VAL A 62 5.72 -6.59 13.59
N LEU A 63 6.33 -5.70 14.37
CA LEU A 63 6.38 -5.82 15.84
C LEU A 63 4.99 -5.70 16.46
N GLU A 64 4.16 -4.75 16.00
CA GLU A 64 2.77 -4.60 16.45
C GLU A 64 1.95 -5.85 16.14
N GLU A 65 2.08 -6.40 14.92
CA GLU A 65 1.41 -7.64 14.55
C GLU A 65 1.83 -8.79 15.47
N ARG A 66 3.12 -8.93 15.77
CA ARG A 66 3.64 -9.94 16.70
C ARG A 66 3.09 -9.77 18.11
N VAL A 67 3.12 -8.56 18.65
CA VAL A 67 2.59 -8.27 19.99
C VAL A 67 1.12 -8.63 20.06
N ASN A 68 0.33 -8.25 19.05
CA ASN A 68 -1.10 -8.53 18.99
C ASN A 68 -1.38 -10.04 18.87
N THR A 69 -0.57 -10.78 18.11
CA THR A 69 -0.67 -12.25 18.02
C THR A 69 -0.38 -12.93 19.36
N VAL A 70 0.68 -12.50 20.06
CA VAL A 70 1.00 -13.00 21.40
C VAL A 70 -0.12 -12.66 22.38
N GLU A 71 -0.60 -11.42 22.36
CA GLU A 71 -1.69 -10.95 23.21
C GLU A 71 -2.97 -11.78 23.01
N ARG A 72 -3.39 -12.02 21.75
CA ARG A 72 -4.56 -12.88 21.45
C ARG A 72 -4.39 -14.30 21.94
N LEU A 73 -3.21 -14.90 21.73
CA LEU A 73 -2.94 -16.24 22.23
C LEU A 73 -2.96 -16.27 23.76
N LEU A 74 -2.45 -15.24 24.41
CA LEU A 74 -2.45 -15.11 25.87
C LEU A 74 -3.87 -14.95 26.42
N TYR A 75 -4.68 -14.08 25.83
CA TYR A 75 -6.11 -13.95 26.14
C TYR A 75 -6.86 -15.26 25.94
N SER A 76 -6.55 -16.01 24.88
CA SER A 76 -7.20 -17.30 24.64
C SER A 76 -6.93 -18.34 25.72
N LEU A 77 -5.80 -18.26 26.43
CA LEU A 77 -5.55 -19.16 27.56
C LEU A 77 -6.54 -18.95 28.72
N PHE A 78 -7.10 -17.75 28.85
CA PHE A 78 -7.99 -17.38 29.94
C PHE A 78 -9.48 -17.37 29.55
N GLU A 79 -9.82 -16.91 28.34
CA GLU A 79 -11.22 -16.69 27.93
C GLU A 79 -11.75 -17.72 26.92
N ASP A 80 -10.91 -18.26 26.04
CA ASP A 80 -11.31 -19.27 25.03
C ASP A 80 -10.18 -20.29 24.79
N PRO A 81 -10.10 -21.33 25.65
CA PRO A 81 -9.04 -22.32 25.55
C PRO A 81 -9.11 -23.15 24.28
N GLU A 82 -10.17 -23.09 23.47
CA GLU A 82 -10.26 -23.81 22.19
C GLU A 82 -9.72 -23.01 20.99
N TYR A 83 -9.35 -21.74 21.19
CA TYR A 83 -8.83 -20.87 20.13
C TYR A 83 -7.66 -21.47 19.35
N HIS A 84 -6.76 -22.20 20.02
CA HIS A 84 -5.62 -22.89 19.41
C HIS A 84 -6.03 -23.96 18.38
N LYS A 85 -7.28 -24.47 18.44
CA LYS A 85 -7.83 -25.42 17.46
C LYS A 85 -8.43 -24.73 16.24
N SER A 86 -8.76 -23.44 16.35
CA SER A 86 -9.32 -22.63 15.26
C SER A 86 -8.30 -22.42 14.13
N ALA A 87 -8.79 -22.17 12.91
CA ALA A 87 -7.94 -21.91 11.76
C ALA A 87 -7.01 -20.70 11.97
N LYS A 88 -7.48 -19.69 12.71
CA LYS A 88 -6.69 -18.50 13.07
C LYS A 88 -5.63 -18.83 14.13
N GLY A 89 -6.00 -19.48 15.23
CA GLY A 89 -5.04 -19.86 16.27
C GLY A 89 -3.93 -20.80 15.77
N LYS A 90 -4.25 -21.72 14.84
CA LYS A 90 -3.24 -22.57 14.18
C LYS A 90 -2.27 -21.77 13.31
N HIS A 91 -2.77 -20.78 12.58
CA HIS A 91 -1.94 -19.90 11.75
C HIS A 91 -1.00 -19.06 12.62
N ASP A 92 -1.52 -18.49 13.70
CA ASP A 92 -0.79 -17.66 14.66
C ASP A 92 0.32 -18.46 15.37
N LEU A 93 0.04 -19.70 15.78
CA LEU A 93 1.03 -20.63 16.33
C LEU A 93 2.09 -21.04 15.30
N GLN A 94 1.70 -21.26 14.04
CA GLN A 94 2.65 -21.57 12.97
C GLN A 94 3.59 -20.40 12.68
N GLN A 95 3.07 -19.16 12.67
CA GLN A 95 3.89 -17.96 12.53
C GLN A 95 4.92 -17.86 13.66
N LEU A 96 4.51 -18.02 14.91
CA LEU A 96 5.44 -18.03 16.05
C LEU A 96 6.49 -19.15 15.96
N SER A 97 6.10 -20.36 15.56
CA SER A 97 7.05 -21.50 15.46
C SER A 97 8.11 -21.34 14.38
N LYS A 98 7.78 -20.65 13.27
CA LYS A 98 8.71 -20.40 12.17
C LYS A 98 9.78 -19.39 12.53
N GLU A 99 9.43 -18.44 13.41
CA GLU A 99 10.32 -17.36 13.83
C GLU A 99 11.15 -17.70 15.08
N ALA A 100 10.79 -18.76 15.81
CA ALA A 100 11.54 -19.27 16.96
C ALA A 100 12.69 -20.24 16.58
N LYS A 101 12.82 -20.62 15.30
CA LYS A 101 13.93 -21.39 14.72
C LYS A 101 14.97 -20.46 14.12
#